data_AF-A0A0X1KU34-F1
#
_entry.id   AF-A0A0X1KU34-F1
#
_cell.length_a   1.000
_cell.length_b   1.000
_cell.length_c   1.000
_cell.angle_alpha   90.00
_cell.angle_beta   90.00
_cell.angle_gamma   90.00
#
_symmetry.space_group_name_H-M   'P 1'
#
loop_
_entity.id
_entity.type
_entity.pdbx_description
1 polymer ?
#
loop_
_entity_poly.entity_id
_entity_poly.type
_entity_poly.pdbx_seq_one_letter_code
_entity_poly.pdbx_strand_id
1 'polypeptide(L)'
;MDFGKKLSLLMSVLSVSNSALAKALSVDPSLISRWRSGSRIPAKDSGYIEMIASYLVEHAKMEHQKLAICEITGCVPEALEKEELKELVKRWLMDAPIPDTRVIGGFLSKVGLFRIPQAQVQFPTMTLEGQTANFEVFFGKEGKQRAAMKFLLHAMNSKEPGTILLYSDESVDWFLVDREYALRLGATMIELTKRGWKINMVHTLSRDISEMLRAIEFWLPLYMTGSVTPYYNPKYRVTLF
;
A
#
# COMPACT_ATOMS: atom_id res chain seq x y z
N MET A 1 -2.21 1.09 -23.53
CA MET A 1 -1.81 2.40 -22.96
C MET A 1 -1.08 3.17 -24.05
N ASP A 2 -1.26 4.50 -24.13
CA ASP A 2 -0.48 5.34 -25.06
C ASP A 2 0.99 5.49 -24.59
N PHE A 3 1.89 5.86 -25.51
CA PHE A 3 3.34 6.01 -25.26
C PHE A 3 3.63 6.95 -24.08
N GLY A 4 2.94 8.09 -23.99
CA GLY A 4 3.19 9.09 -22.96
C GLY A 4 2.88 8.59 -21.55
N LYS A 5 1.78 7.85 -21.38
CA LYS A 5 1.44 7.18 -20.12
C LYS A 5 2.45 6.09 -19.77
N LYS A 6 2.90 5.30 -20.74
CA LYS A 6 3.92 4.26 -20.55
C LYS A 6 5.25 4.83 -20.07
N LEU A 7 5.73 5.88 -20.75
CA LEU A 7 6.95 6.59 -20.36
C LEU A 7 6.80 7.20 -18.96
N SER A 8 5.66 7.82 -18.67
CA SER A 8 5.40 8.42 -17.35
C SER A 8 5.39 7.39 -16.24
N LEU A 9 4.82 6.21 -16.47
CA LEU A 9 4.80 5.10 -15.51
C LEU A 9 6.21 4.58 -15.20
N LEU A 10 7.02 4.32 -16.23
CA LEU A 10 8.40 3.87 -16.03
C LEU A 10 9.24 4.93 -15.29
N MET A 11 9.10 6.21 -15.66
CA MET A 11 9.81 7.29 -14.99
C MET A 11 9.38 7.48 -13.53
N SER A 12 8.09 7.31 -13.21
CA SER A 12 7.61 7.43 -11.82
C SER A 12 8.12 6.30 -10.95
N VAL A 13 8.05 5.05 -11.43
CA VAL A 13 8.52 3.87 -10.70
C VAL A 13 10.03 3.93 -10.47
N LEU A 14 10.78 4.39 -11.46
CA LEU A 14 12.24 4.50 -11.36
C LEU A 14 12.70 5.81 -10.72
N SER A 15 11.78 6.69 -10.30
CA SER A 15 12.09 8.02 -9.75
C SER A 15 12.98 8.89 -10.65
N VAL A 16 12.80 8.76 -11.97
CA VAL A 16 13.56 9.52 -12.98
C VAL A 16 12.87 10.86 -13.23
N SER A 17 13.61 11.95 -13.07
CA SER A 17 13.13 13.30 -13.40
C SER A 17 13.24 13.61 -14.91
N ASN A 18 12.43 14.57 -15.38
CA ASN A 18 12.52 15.06 -16.76
C ASN A 18 13.91 15.62 -17.07
N SER A 19 14.52 16.34 -16.13
CA SER A 19 15.87 16.90 -16.29
C SER A 19 16.96 15.83 -16.37
N ALA A 20 16.83 14.74 -15.61
CA ALA A 20 17.79 13.64 -15.64
C ALA A 20 17.74 12.91 -16.99
N LEU A 21 16.55 12.57 -17.47
CA LEU A 21 16.40 11.93 -18.79
C LEU A 21 16.81 12.87 -19.92
N ALA A 22 16.44 14.14 -19.86
CA ALA A 22 16.81 15.14 -20.85
C ALA A 22 18.33 15.31 -20.98
N LYS A 23 19.04 15.36 -19.85
CA LYS A 23 20.50 15.41 -19.81
C LYS A 23 21.13 14.17 -20.44
N ALA A 24 20.59 12.98 -20.16
CA ALA A 24 21.10 11.73 -20.71
C ALA A 24 20.89 11.64 -22.24
N LEU A 25 19.78 12.18 -22.74
CA LEU A 25 19.45 12.18 -24.16
C LEU A 25 20.02 13.39 -24.92
N SER A 26 20.68 14.33 -24.23
CA SER A 26 21.14 15.61 -24.80
C SER A 26 20.00 16.40 -25.49
N VAL A 27 18.83 16.43 -24.85
CA VAL A 27 17.65 17.17 -25.32
C VAL A 27 17.17 18.16 -24.26
N ASP A 28 16.26 19.06 -24.65
CA ASP A 28 15.64 19.99 -23.70
C ASP A 28 14.59 19.28 -22.81
N PRO A 29 14.51 19.56 -21.49
CA PRO A 29 13.50 18.98 -20.60
C PRO A 29 12.04 19.17 -21.06
N SER A 30 11.73 20.23 -21.80
CA SER A 30 10.40 20.43 -22.38
C SER A 30 10.04 19.37 -23.43
N LEU A 31 11.03 18.78 -24.10
CA LEU A 31 10.80 17.69 -25.06
C LEU A 31 10.37 16.42 -24.33
N ILE A 32 11.03 16.08 -23.22
CA ILE A 32 10.63 14.96 -22.34
C ILE A 32 9.23 15.20 -21.78
N SER A 33 8.92 16.43 -21.36
CA SER A 33 7.59 16.78 -20.87
C SER A 33 6.51 16.57 -21.93
N ARG A 34 6.77 16.97 -23.19
CA ARG A 34 5.84 16.77 -24.32
C ARG A 34 5.66 15.30 -24.69
N TRP A 35 6.72 14.49 -24.56
CA TRP A 35 6.64 13.04 -24.73
C TRP A 35 5.77 12.39 -23.67
N ARG A 36 5.91 12.80 -22.41
CA ARG A 36 5.12 12.29 -21.29
C ARG A 36 3.64 12.68 -21.36
N SER A 37 3.34 13.90 -21.77
CA SER A 37 1.96 14.36 -21.95
C SER A 37 1.30 13.81 -23.22
N GLY A 38 2.06 13.17 -24.11
CA GLY A 38 1.58 12.67 -25.39
C GLY A 38 1.34 13.78 -26.43
N SER A 39 1.65 15.05 -26.13
CA SER A 39 1.52 16.15 -27.10
C SER A 39 2.55 16.08 -28.23
N ARG A 40 3.61 15.28 -28.05
CA ARG A 40 4.53 14.85 -29.09
C ARG A 40 4.93 13.40 -28.81
N ILE A 41 5.17 12.61 -29.85
CA ILE A 41 5.71 11.25 -29.71
C ILE A 41 7.03 11.20 -30.49
N PRO A 42 8.09 10.54 -29.98
CA PRO A 42 9.30 10.33 -30.76
C PRO A 42 8.99 9.58 -32.06
N ALA A 43 9.62 9.96 -33.17
CA ALA A 43 9.48 9.21 -34.40
C ALA A 43 10.12 7.82 -34.23
N LYS A 44 9.53 6.76 -34.80
CA LYS A 44 9.97 5.37 -34.57
C LYS A 44 11.41 5.11 -35.03
N ASP A 45 11.88 5.86 -36.01
CA ASP A 45 13.20 5.85 -36.63
C ASP A 45 14.21 6.81 -35.95
N SER A 46 13.77 7.65 -35.02
CA SER A 46 14.61 8.70 -34.42
C SER A 46 15.64 8.22 -33.38
N GLY A 47 15.70 6.92 -33.08
CA GLY A 47 16.60 6.35 -32.05
C GLY A 47 16.24 6.71 -30.59
N TYR A 48 15.41 7.74 -30.36
CA TYR A 48 15.09 8.20 -29.00
C TYR A 48 14.41 7.12 -28.14
N ILE A 49 13.56 6.26 -28.72
CA ILE A 49 12.91 5.19 -27.95
C ILE A 49 13.95 4.20 -27.40
N GLU A 50 14.97 3.88 -28.19
CA GLU A 50 16.07 3.01 -27.79
C GLU A 50 16.96 3.66 -26.73
N MET A 51 17.26 4.95 -26.87
CA MET A 51 17.98 5.73 -25.86
C MET A 51 17.21 5.80 -24.53
N ILE A 52 15.90 6.01 -24.59
CA ILE A 52 15.01 6.01 -23.41
C ILE A 52 15.06 4.64 -22.72
N ALA A 53 14.85 3.55 -23.47
CA ALA A 53 14.86 2.20 -22.92
C ALA A 53 16.21 1.86 -22.27
N SER A 54 17.30 2.19 -22.95
CA SER A 54 18.67 1.99 -22.45
C SER A 54 18.91 2.74 -21.14
N TYR A 55 18.53 4.02 -21.10
CA TYR A 55 18.70 4.83 -19.90
C TYR A 55 17.89 4.29 -18.72
N LEU A 56 16.62 3.92 -18.92
CA LEU A 56 15.75 3.44 -17.84
C LEU A 56 16.27 2.14 -17.22
N VAL A 57 16.73 1.20 -18.05
CA VAL A 57 17.32 -0.07 -17.58
C VAL A 57 18.66 0.17 -16.88
N GLU A 58 19.47 1.10 -17.36
CA GLU A 58 20.74 1.48 -16.71
C GLU A 58 20.55 2.22 -15.39
N HIS A 59 19.44 2.95 -15.25
CA HIS A 59 19.07 3.65 -14.03
C HIS A 59 18.58 2.68 -12.93
N ALA A 60 18.02 1.53 -13.31
CA ALA A 60 17.53 0.51 -12.40
C ALA A 60 18.68 -0.30 -11.76
N LYS A 61 19.36 0.30 -10.78
CA LYS A 61 20.49 -0.31 -10.07
C LYS A 61 20.05 -1.29 -8.99
N MET A 62 18.89 -1.06 -8.38
CA MET A 62 18.37 -1.87 -7.29
C MET A 62 17.50 -3.02 -7.81
N GLU A 63 17.54 -4.16 -7.13
CA GLU A 63 16.79 -5.35 -7.54
C GLU A 63 15.28 -5.10 -7.63
N HIS A 64 14.71 -4.36 -6.66
CA HIS A 64 13.29 -3.99 -6.68
C HIS A 64 12.90 -3.11 -7.88
N GLN A 65 13.82 -2.29 -8.42
CA GLN A 65 13.56 -1.48 -9.61
C GLN A 65 13.51 -2.33 -10.88
N LYS A 66 14.38 -3.34 -10.97
CA LYS A 66 14.37 -4.31 -12.07
C LYS A 66 13.10 -5.17 -12.03
N LEU A 67 12.72 -5.65 -10.84
CA LEU A 67 11.46 -6.37 -10.62
C LEU A 67 10.25 -5.55 -11.06
N ALA A 68 10.21 -4.26 -10.71
CA ALA A 68 9.11 -3.38 -11.12
C ALA A 68 9.05 -3.15 -12.64
N ILE A 69 10.20 -3.08 -13.33
CA ILE A 69 10.23 -3.04 -14.81
C ILE A 69 9.65 -4.35 -15.37
N CYS A 70 10.07 -5.50 -14.84
CA CYS A 70 9.56 -6.81 -15.28
C CYS A 70 8.04 -6.93 -15.08
N GLU A 71 7.53 -6.49 -13.94
CA GLU A 71 6.09 -6.52 -13.64
C GLU A 71 5.28 -5.63 -14.60
N ILE A 72 5.72 -4.39 -14.85
CA ILE A 72 5.06 -3.45 -15.76
C ILE A 72 5.07 -3.96 -17.21
N THR A 73 6.13 -4.65 -17.60
CA THR A 73 6.31 -5.19 -18.95
C THR A 73 5.75 -6.60 -19.12
N GLY A 74 5.22 -7.22 -18.05
CA GLY A 74 4.60 -8.54 -18.06
C GLY A 74 5.59 -9.72 -18.15
N CYS A 75 6.82 -9.54 -17.66
CA CYS A 75 7.87 -10.56 -17.69
C CYS A 75 8.14 -11.18 -16.32
N VAL A 76 8.61 -12.43 -16.32
CA VAL A 76 9.04 -13.15 -15.13
C VAL A 76 10.48 -12.75 -14.78
N PRO A 77 10.81 -12.47 -13.51
CA PRO A 77 12.15 -12.01 -13.07
C PRO A 77 13.35 -12.92 -13.35
N GLU A 78 13.18 -14.05 -14.03
CA GLU A 78 14.25 -15.04 -14.17
C GLU A 78 15.30 -14.60 -15.20
N ALA A 79 16.49 -14.27 -14.67
CA ALA A 79 17.77 -14.13 -15.37
C ALA A 79 17.73 -13.43 -16.75
N LEU A 80 16.92 -12.38 -16.90
CA LEU A 80 16.99 -11.52 -18.07
C LEU A 80 18.31 -10.75 -18.05
N GLU A 81 19.12 -10.97 -19.07
CA GLU A 81 20.31 -10.16 -19.29
C GLU A 81 19.92 -8.70 -19.56
N LYS A 82 20.81 -7.77 -19.23
CA LYS A 82 20.53 -6.33 -19.28
C LYS A 82 20.07 -5.88 -20.67
N GLU A 83 20.67 -6.42 -21.72
CA GLU A 83 20.33 -6.15 -23.12
C GLU A 83 18.93 -6.66 -23.49
N GLU A 84 18.50 -7.79 -22.93
CA GLU A 84 17.17 -8.32 -23.14
C GLU A 84 16.09 -7.45 -22.46
N LEU A 85 16.39 -6.93 -21.28
CA LEU A 85 15.51 -6.01 -20.57
C LEU A 85 15.37 -4.68 -21.33
N LYS A 86 16.45 -4.17 -21.93
CA LYS A 86 16.41 -2.98 -22.81
C LYS A 86 15.50 -3.20 -24.01
N GLU A 87 15.64 -4.34 -24.68
CA GLU A 87 14.81 -4.68 -25.84
C GLU A 87 13.33 -4.83 -25.46
N LEU A 88 13.06 -5.42 -24.30
CA LEU A 88 11.70 -5.57 -23.77
C LEU A 88 11.05 -4.21 -23.48
N VAL A 89 11.74 -3.32 -22.77
CA VAL A 89 11.25 -1.96 -22.48
C VAL A 89 10.99 -1.18 -23.77
N LYS A 90 11.89 -1.28 -24.76
CA LYS A 90 11.74 -0.66 -26.09
C LYS A 90 10.47 -1.14 -26.79
N ARG A 91 10.26 -2.46 -26.86
CA ARG A 91 9.09 -3.06 -27.52
C ARG A 91 7.79 -2.70 -26.80
N TRP A 92 7.81 -2.74 -25.47
CA TRP A 92 6.67 -2.35 -24.65
C TRP A 92 6.28 -0.89 -24.87
N LEU A 93 7.26 0.03 -24.92
CA LEU A 93 7.02 1.45 -25.26
C LEU A 93 6.39 1.63 -26.65
N MET A 94 6.72 0.76 -27.61
CA MET A 94 6.27 0.84 -29.00
C MET A 94 4.93 0.14 -29.31
N ASP A 95 4.29 -0.52 -28.33
CA ASP A 95 3.15 -1.42 -28.58
C ASP A 95 3.49 -2.53 -29.59
N ALA A 96 4.77 -2.90 -29.70
CA ALA A 96 5.16 -4.04 -30.52
C ALA A 96 4.74 -5.34 -29.82
N PRO A 97 4.25 -6.36 -30.56
CA PRO A 97 3.95 -7.66 -29.97
C PRO A 97 5.16 -8.17 -29.18
N ILE A 98 4.98 -8.37 -27.88
CA ILE A 98 5.95 -9.09 -27.06
C ILE A 98 5.82 -10.55 -27.49
N PRO A 99 6.91 -11.26 -27.85
CA PRO A 99 6.81 -12.65 -28.26
C PRO A 99 6.11 -13.48 -27.17
N ASP A 100 4.91 -13.98 -27.49
CA ASP A 100 4.07 -14.83 -26.61
C ASP A 100 4.85 -16.01 -26.02
N THR A 101 5.91 -16.44 -26.71
CA THR A 101 6.74 -17.58 -26.35
C THR A 101 7.51 -17.41 -25.04
N ARG A 102 7.80 -16.19 -24.56
CA ARG A 102 8.57 -16.00 -23.31
C ARG A 102 7.69 -16.01 -22.07
N VAL A 103 6.53 -15.34 -22.12
CA VAL A 103 5.58 -15.27 -20.98
C VAL A 103 4.94 -16.63 -20.75
N ILE A 104 4.51 -17.29 -21.83
CA ILE A 104 3.93 -18.63 -21.78
C ILE A 104 5.02 -19.69 -21.60
N GLY A 105 6.19 -19.56 -22.23
CA GLY A 105 7.28 -20.52 -22.11
C GLY A 105 7.91 -20.57 -20.71
N GLY A 106 8.06 -19.43 -20.03
CA GLY A 106 8.52 -19.38 -18.64
C GLY A 106 7.52 -20.01 -17.67
N PHE A 107 6.23 -19.80 -17.90
CA PHE A 107 5.18 -20.46 -17.13
C PHE A 107 5.08 -21.96 -17.43
N LEU A 108 5.01 -22.36 -18.70
CA LEU A 108 4.89 -23.77 -19.11
C LEU A 108 6.13 -24.61 -18.78
N SER A 109 7.34 -24.02 -18.82
CA SER A 109 8.56 -24.70 -18.36
C SER A 109 8.49 -25.02 -16.87
N LYS A 110 7.94 -24.11 -16.05
CA LYS A 110 7.69 -24.37 -14.63
C LYS A 110 6.63 -25.43 -14.41
N VAL A 111 5.55 -25.43 -15.18
CA VAL A 111 4.51 -26.48 -15.10
C VAL A 111 5.06 -27.84 -15.53
N GLY A 112 5.91 -27.89 -16.57
CA GLY A 112 6.56 -29.12 -17.04
C GLY A 112 7.63 -29.66 -16.07
N LEU A 113 8.29 -28.78 -15.32
CA LEU A 113 9.25 -29.12 -14.26
C LEU A 113 8.56 -29.36 -12.90
N PHE A 114 7.26 -29.06 -12.80
CA PHE A 114 6.47 -29.29 -11.60
C PHE A 114 6.28 -30.80 -11.40
N ARG A 115 7.20 -31.40 -10.65
CA ARG A 115 7.01 -32.72 -10.09
C ARG A 115 6.38 -32.55 -8.71
N ILE A 116 5.13 -33.00 -8.56
CA ILE A 116 4.59 -33.28 -7.22
C ILE A 116 5.53 -34.34 -6.64
N PRO A 117 6.25 -34.07 -5.54
CA PRO A 117 7.11 -35.06 -4.94
C PRO A 117 6.24 -36.27 -4.59
N GLN A 118 6.47 -37.43 -5.23
CA GLN A 118 5.86 -38.70 -4.83
C GLN A 118 6.48 -39.25 -3.54
N ALA A 119 7.08 -38.38 -2.73
CA ALA A 119 7.45 -38.75 -1.38
C ALA A 119 6.15 -39.18 -0.69
N GLN A 120 6.12 -40.43 -0.20
CA GLN A 120 5.14 -40.80 0.81
C GLN A 120 5.43 -39.94 2.03
N VAL A 121 4.82 -38.75 2.07
CA VAL A 121 4.79 -37.92 3.26
C VAL A 121 3.98 -38.73 4.26
N GLN A 122 4.67 -39.34 5.21
CA GLN A 122 4.01 -39.81 6.42
C GLN A 122 3.52 -38.56 7.13
N PHE A 123 2.25 -38.23 6.92
CA PHE A 123 1.61 -37.20 7.70
C PHE A 123 1.63 -37.69 9.14
N PRO A 124 2.33 -36.99 10.05
CA PRO A 124 2.29 -37.37 11.45
C PRO A 124 0.82 -37.40 11.86
N THR A 125 0.36 -38.51 12.43
CA THR A 125 -0.97 -38.63 13.06
C THR A 125 -1.03 -37.85 14.38
N MET A 126 -0.09 -36.93 14.57
CA MET A 126 -0.08 -36.00 15.68
C MET A 126 -1.17 -34.99 15.40
N THR A 127 -2.26 -35.08 16.14
CA THR A 127 -3.16 -33.95 16.34
C THR A 127 -2.33 -32.82 16.92
N LEU A 128 -2.10 -31.77 16.13
CA LEU A 128 -1.61 -30.50 16.66
C LEU A 128 -2.68 -30.00 17.62
N GLU A 129 -2.47 -30.23 18.92
CA GLU A 129 -3.41 -29.80 19.95
C GLU A 129 -3.40 -28.26 20.02
N GLY A 130 -4.44 -27.66 19.46
CA GLY A 130 -4.77 -26.27 19.75
C GLY A 130 -5.49 -26.17 21.09
N GLN A 131 -5.36 -25.04 21.77
CA GLN A 131 -6.21 -24.75 22.92
C GLN A 131 -7.59 -24.33 22.42
N THR A 132 -8.66 -24.88 23.01
CA THR A 132 -10.02 -24.40 22.76
C THR A 132 -10.16 -23.00 23.34
N ALA A 133 -10.35 -22.01 22.48
CA ALA A 133 -10.67 -20.64 22.89
C ALA A 133 -12.13 -20.35 22.55
N ASN A 134 -12.89 -19.91 23.54
CA ASN A 134 -14.22 -19.34 23.30
C ASN A 134 -14.04 -17.89 22.86
N PHE A 135 -14.47 -17.57 21.64
CA PHE A 135 -14.43 -16.22 21.10
C PHE A 135 -15.83 -15.76 20.73
N GLU A 136 -16.06 -14.46 20.87
CA GLU A 136 -17.23 -13.81 20.28
C GLU A 136 -16.79 -13.09 19.01
N VAL A 137 -17.56 -13.21 17.95
CA VAL A 137 -17.27 -12.55 16.68
C VAL A 137 -18.28 -11.43 16.44
N PHE A 138 -17.77 -10.24 16.17
CA PHE A 138 -18.55 -9.06 15.87
C PHE A 138 -18.35 -8.64 14.42
N PHE A 139 -19.34 -8.88 13.56
CA PHE A 139 -19.23 -8.64 12.12
C PHE A 139 -19.68 -7.25 11.68
N GLY A 140 -18.96 -6.68 10.71
CA GLY A 140 -19.32 -5.43 10.04
C GLY A 140 -19.20 -4.18 10.92
N LYS A 141 -19.71 -3.06 10.41
CA LYS A 141 -19.68 -1.75 11.10
C LYS A 141 -20.34 -1.82 12.47
N GLU A 142 -21.55 -2.36 12.54
CA GLU A 142 -22.30 -2.49 13.80
C GLU A 142 -21.61 -3.46 14.78
N GLY A 143 -20.97 -4.51 14.26
CA GLY A 143 -20.14 -5.39 15.07
C GLY A 143 -19.00 -4.64 15.73
N LYS A 144 -18.22 -3.86 14.96
CA LYS A 144 -17.15 -3.02 15.51
C LYS A 144 -17.66 -2.07 16.59
N GLN A 145 -18.81 -1.44 16.35
CA GLN A 145 -19.46 -0.56 17.32
C GLN A 145 -19.81 -1.28 18.63
N ARG A 146 -20.39 -2.48 18.56
CA ARG A 146 -20.71 -3.31 19.73
C ARG A 146 -19.46 -3.78 20.47
N ALA A 147 -18.42 -4.20 19.74
CA ALA A 147 -17.16 -4.66 20.32
C ALA A 147 -16.45 -3.52 21.08
N ALA A 148 -16.36 -2.34 20.47
CA ALA A 148 -15.76 -1.16 21.10
C ALA A 148 -16.52 -0.75 22.37
N MET A 149 -17.87 -0.71 22.32
CA MET A 149 -18.68 -0.39 23.50
C MET A 149 -18.54 -1.47 24.58
N LYS A 150 -18.56 -2.76 24.22
CA LYS A 150 -18.36 -3.87 25.16
C LYS A 150 -17.02 -3.73 25.90
N PHE A 151 -15.95 -3.41 25.18
CA PHE A 151 -14.64 -3.17 25.77
C PHE A 151 -14.64 -2.01 26.77
N LEU A 152 -15.20 -0.85 26.41
CA LEU A 152 -15.26 0.31 27.31
C LEU A 152 -16.12 0.06 28.54
N LEU A 153 -17.27 -0.63 28.39
CA LEU A 153 -18.12 -1.01 29.52
C LEU A 153 -17.43 -2.03 30.43
N HIS A 154 -16.63 -2.94 29.87
CA HIS A 154 -15.81 -3.86 30.66
C HIS A 154 -14.76 -3.10 31.49
N ALA A 155 -14.06 -2.14 30.89
CA ALA A 155 -13.14 -1.26 31.61
C ALA A 155 -13.87 -0.48 32.72
N MET A 156 -15.06 0.05 32.43
CA MET A 156 -15.86 0.84 33.38
C MET A 156 -16.29 0.04 34.62
N ASN A 157 -16.41 -1.28 34.50
CA ASN A 157 -16.79 -2.21 35.58
C ASN A 157 -15.58 -2.87 36.26
N SER A 158 -14.36 -2.54 35.86
CA SER A 158 -13.15 -3.06 36.50
C SER A 158 -12.93 -2.38 37.87
N LYS A 159 -12.35 -3.13 38.82
CA LYS A 159 -12.16 -2.66 40.21
C LYS A 159 -11.23 -1.46 40.33
N GLU A 160 -10.23 -1.38 39.46
CA GLU A 160 -9.19 -0.35 39.50
C GLU A 160 -9.05 0.30 38.12
N PRO A 161 -8.80 1.63 38.07
CA PRO A 161 -8.58 2.33 36.83
C PRO A 161 -7.23 1.96 36.21
N GLY A 162 -7.20 1.82 34.90
CA GLY A 162 -5.99 1.56 34.13
C GLY A 162 -5.75 2.57 33.01
N THR A 163 -4.95 2.17 32.03
CA THR A 163 -4.72 2.93 30.80
C THR A 163 -5.33 2.20 29.62
N ILE A 164 -6.20 2.87 28.88
CA ILE A 164 -6.74 2.40 27.61
C ILE A 164 -5.82 2.89 26.49
N LEU A 165 -5.38 1.97 25.64
CA LEU A 165 -4.57 2.26 24.47
C LEU A 165 -5.44 2.14 23.21
N LEU A 166 -5.54 3.23 22.44
CA LEU A 166 -6.35 3.30 21.23
C LEU A 166 -5.48 3.56 20.00
N TYR A 167 -5.74 2.78 18.95
CA TYR A 167 -5.18 2.96 17.62
C TYR A 167 -6.18 2.44 16.59
N SER A 168 -6.29 3.12 15.45
CA SER A 168 -6.98 2.61 14.28
C SER A 168 -6.36 3.21 13.01
N ASP A 169 -6.18 2.36 12.01
CA ASP A 169 -5.87 2.70 10.63
C ASP A 169 -7.12 2.78 9.74
N GLU A 170 -8.31 2.55 10.31
CA GLU A 170 -9.59 2.68 9.62
C GLU A 170 -10.14 4.10 9.68
N SER A 171 -11.01 4.44 8.73
CA SER A 171 -11.72 5.72 8.73
C SER A 171 -12.61 5.88 9.97
N VAL A 172 -12.65 7.08 10.54
CA VAL A 172 -13.51 7.42 11.70
C VAL A 172 -15.02 7.32 11.40
N ASP A 173 -15.40 7.15 10.14
CA ASP A 173 -16.79 7.02 9.71
C ASP A 173 -17.52 5.81 10.31
N TRP A 174 -16.79 4.77 10.75
CA TRP A 174 -17.41 3.62 11.40
C TRP A 174 -18.15 4.02 12.70
N PHE A 175 -17.72 5.09 13.39
CA PHE A 175 -18.39 5.61 14.58
C PHE A 175 -18.98 7.00 14.43
N LEU A 176 -18.42 7.88 13.58
CA LEU A 176 -18.90 9.27 13.47
C LEU A 176 -20.13 9.45 12.59
N VAL A 177 -20.44 8.51 11.68
CA VAL A 177 -21.64 8.62 10.82
C VAL A 177 -22.92 8.40 11.63
N ASP A 178 -22.88 7.56 12.66
CA ASP A 178 -24.00 7.37 13.58
C ASP A 178 -23.85 8.32 14.77
N ARG A 179 -24.62 9.41 14.75
CA ARG A 179 -24.58 10.45 15.78
C ARG A 179 -24.95 9.92 17.16
N GLU A 180 -25.92 9.02 17.27
CA GLU A 180 -26.36 8.48 18.55
C GLU A 180 -25.27 7.58 19.14
N TYR A 181 -24.65 6.75 18.30
CA TYR A 181 -23.50 5.96 18.71
C TYR A 181 -22.31 6.82 19.12
N ALA A 182 -21.95 7.84 18.34
CA ALA A 182 -20.85 8.75 18.67
C ALA A 182 -21.07 9.44 20.03
N LEU A 183 -22.27 9.97 20.29
CA LEU A 183 -22.59 10.59 21.58
C LEU A 183 -22.45 9.61 22.74
N ARG A 184 -22.95 8.38 22.59
CA ARG A 184 -22.80 7.32 23.61
C ARG A 184 -21.33 6.98 23.84
N LEU A 185 -20.57 6.77 22.77
CA LEU A 185 -19.14 6.44 22.84
C LEU A 185 -18.34 7.54 23.56
N GLY A 186 -18.55 8.80 23.17
CA GLY A 186 -17.92 9.96 23.81
C GLY A 186 -18.28 10.08 25.29
N ALA A 187 -19.57 9.95 25.63
CA ALA A 187 -20.03 10.01 27.02
C ALA A 187 -19.43 8.88 27.88
N THR A 188 -19.35 7.66 27.36
CA THR A 188 -18.71 6.53 28.06
C THR A 188 -17.22 6.78 28.29
N MET A 189 -16.50 7.33 27.30
CA MET A 189 -15.08 7.68 27.48
C MET A 189 -14.90 8.80 28.51
N ILE A 190 -15.74 9.84 28.50
CA ILE A 190 -15.71 10.90 29.52
C ILE A 190 -15.96 10.30 30.91
N GLU A 191 -16.93 9.41 31.07
CA GLU A 191 -17.20 8.77 32.35
C GLU A 191 -16.03 7.90 32.84
N LEU A 192 -15.35 7.19 31.94
CA LEU A 192 -14.10 6.48 32.25
C LEU A 192 -13.04 7.44 32.80
N THR A 193 -12.84 8.60 32.17
CA THR A 193 -11.86 9.59 32.66
C THR A 193 -12.21 10.12 34.05
N LYS A 194 -13.50 10.33 34.36
CA LYS A 194 -13.95 10.72 35.71
C LYS A 194 -13.65 9.66 36.77
N ARG A 195 -13.58 8.39 36.39
CA ARG A 195 -13.19 7.26 37.24
C ARG A 195 -11.68 7.04 37.32
N GLY A 196 -10.88 7.95 36.76
CA GLY A 196 -9.42 7.92 36.82
C GLY A 196 -8.75 7.12 35.71
N TRP A 197 -9.50 6.66 34.70
CA TRP A 197 -8.90 6.00 33.53
C TRP A 197 -8.13 7.01 32.68
N LYS A 198 -6.96 6.59 32.22
CA LYS A 198 -6.17 7.33 31.22
C LYS A 198 -6.44 6.74 29.83
N ILE A 199 -6.49 7.60 28.82
CA ILE A 199 -6.65 7.18 27.44
C ILE A 199 -5.45 7.68 26.64
N ASN A 200 -4.70 6.76 26.05
CA ASN A 200 -3.62 7.09 25.14
C ASN A 200 -4.06 6.73 23.73
N MET A 201 -4.08 7.72 22.84
CA MET A 201 -4.57 7.53 21.48
C MET A 201 -3.51 7.89 20.45
N VAL A 202 -3.23 6.97 19.53
CA VAL A 202 -2.41 7.24 18.35
C VAL A 202 -3.31 7.66 17.20
N HIS A 203 -3.15 8.91 16.74
CA HIS A 203 -3.85 9.44 15.57
C HIS A 203 -3.10 9.13 14.29
N THR A 204 -3.82 8.58 13.33
CA THR A 204 -3.35 8.45 11.94
C THR A 204 -3.72 9.72 11.21
N LEU A 205 -2.71 10.51 10.80
CA LEU A 205 -2.94 11.74 10.03
C LEU A 205 -3.25 11.36 8.57
N SER A 206 -4.54 11.27 8.24
CA SER A 206 -4.99 11.07 6.85
C SER A 206 -4.86 12.38 6.05
N ARG A 207 -4.74 12.28 4.72
CA ARG A 207 -4.67 13.45 3.83
C ARG A 207 -6.01 14.17 3.66
N ASP A 208 -7.11 13.58 4.15
CA ASP A 208 -8.44 14.16 4.09
C ASP A 208 -8.67 15.12 5.28
N ILE A 209 -8.72 16.41 4.98
CA ILE A 209 -8.87 17.47 5.99
C ILE A 209 -10.24 17.41 6.66
N SER A 210 -11.29 16.99 5.94
CA SER A 210 -12.66 16.94 6.48
C SER A 210 -12.80 15.84 7.52
N GLU A 211 -12.21 14.67 7.23
CA GLU A 211 -12.12 13.56 8.18
C GLU A 211 -11.36 13.98 9.45
N MET A 212 -10.23 14.66 9.28
CA MET A 212 -9.41 15.16 10.38
C MET A 212 -10.18 16.14 11.27
N LEU A 213 -10.89 17.11 10.68
CA LEU A 213 -11.70 18.08 11.43
C LEU A 213 -12.81 17.40 12.24
N ARG A 214 -13.55 16.47 11.62
CA ARG A 214 -14.60 15.69 12.31
C ARG A 214 -14.05 14.86 13.47
N ALA A 215 -12.88 14.26 13.29
CA ALA A 215 -12.19 13.55 14.36
C ALA A 215 -11.83 14.51 15.50
N ILE A 216 -11.23 15.67 15.19
CA ILE A 216 -10.86 16.67 16.19
C ILE A 216 -12.08 17.14 16.98
N GLU A 217 -13.19 17.46 16.32
CA GLU A 217 -14.43 17.88 16.99
C GLU A 217 -14.93 16.85 17.99
N PHE A 218 -14.88 15.56 17.64
CA PHE A 218 -15.26 14.46 18.52
C PHE A 218 -14.31 14.31 19.71
N TRP A 219 -12.99 14.42 19.50
CA TRP A 219 -11.99 14.22 20.55
C TRP A 219 -11.77 15.44 21.44
N LEU A 220 -12.16 16.64 20.99
CA LEU A 220 -11.92 17.89 21.73
C LEU A 220 -12.48 17.86 23.16
N PRO A 221 -13.74 17.45 23.43
CA PRO A 221 -14.26 17.35 24.79
C PRO A 221 -13.50 16.35 25.67
N LEU A 222 -12.94 15.30 25.06
CA LEU A 222 -12.16 14.28 25.76
C LEU A 222 -10.80 14.83 26.18
N TYR A 223 -10.12 15.60 25.32
CA TYR A 223 -8.86 16.26 25.72
C TYR A 223 -9.05 17.24 26.86
N MET A 224 -10.20 17.92 26.91
CA MET A 224 -10.52 18.84 28.01
C MET A 224 -10.61 18.15 29.38
N THR A 225 -10.74 16.82 29.43
CA THR A 225 -10.68 16.05 30.69
C THR A 225 -9.27 15.97 31.30
N GLY A 226 -8.22 16.32 30.54
CA GLY A 226 -6.82 16.17 30.95
C GLY A 226 -6.34 14.73 31.08
N SER A 227 -7.20 13.74 30.82
CA SER A 227 -6.90 12.31 30.98
C SER A 227 -6.65 11.60 29.65
N VAL A 228 -6.70 12.33 28.54
CA VAL A 228 -6.46 11.82 27.18
C VAL A 228 -5.16 12.38 26.62
N THR A 229 -4.23 11.49 26.25
CA THR A 229 -2.93 11.85 25.67
C THR A 229 -2.87 11.44 24.20
N PRO A 230 -2.79 12.40 23.26
CA PRO A 230 -2.63 12.09 21.84
C PRO A 230 -1.16 11.82 21.48
N TYR A 231 -0.95 10.85 20.61
CA TYR A 231 0.30 10.54 19.94
C TYR A 231 0.08 10.58 18.43
N TYR A 232 1.12 10.88 17.67
CA TYR A 232 1.09 10.77 16.21
C TYR A 232 2.47 10.37 15.70
N ASN A 233 2.51 9.68 14.55
CA ASN A 233 3.77 9.37 13.88
C ASN A 233 3.97 10.31 12.67
N PRO A 234 4.89 11.29 12.75
CA PRO A 234 5.14 12.23 11.65
C PRO A 234 5.72 11.57 10.40
N LYS A 235 6.28 10.36 10.53
CA LYS A 235 6.88 9.59 9.44
C LYS A 235 5.96 8.49 8.91
N TYR A 236 4.68 8.48 9.29
CA TYR A 236 3.73 7.48 8.80
C TYR A 236 3.60 7.60 7.28
N ARG A 237 4.22 6.65 6.57
CA ARG A 237 4.06 6.44 5.13
C ARG A 237 3.18 5.21 5.00
N VAL A 238 1.98 5.38 4.45
CA VAL A 238 1.22 4.26 3.88
C VAL A 238 1.98 3.84 2.63
N THR A 239 3.03 3.05 2.81
CA THR A 239 3.75 2.34 1.76
C THR A 239 3.75 0.89 2.15
N LEU A 240 2.63 0.23 1.92
CA LEU A 240 2.46 -1.22 1.89
C LEU A 240 1.12 -1.44 1.19
N PHE A 241 1.18 -1.48 -0.14
CA PHE A 241 0.59 -2.44 -1.09
C PHE A 241 0.82 -1.87 -2.50
#